data_AF-A0A7W0QI73-F1
#
_entry.id   AF-A0A7W0QI73-F1
#
_cell.length_a   1.000
_cell.length_b   1.000
_cell.length_c   1.000
_cell.angle_alpha   90.00
_cell.angle_beta   90.00
_cell.angle_gamma   90.00
#
_symmetry.space_group_name_H-M   'P 1'
#
loop_
_entity.id
_entity.type
_entity.pdbx_description
1 polymer ?
#
loop_
_entity_poly.entity_id
_entity_poly.type
_entity_poly.pdbx_seq_one_letter_code
_entity_poly.pdbx_strand_id
1 'polypeptide(L)'
;MLTNGSKLLLAGTTLAAVAAIVYGVTQDGTLGVVGLLSAAIALGLLAGIVIATRDGNVSAMDEAAAQTAVATHVAPEGNIWPLIVAGGAALVVLGLVTQSAFVMLGIGLLLIAGLQWMVDAWSQSASADGTFNRDARARFAGPLEFPLLATAVGGVVIFSFSRIMLFLSKTAGPVGFVVAALLILAGGFLFASQRSMRSTAVAGLTAFAALGLVAGGVAAGLDGERFIEEHETTGLLGEESECDTTDETHADENASQTVGNKAAIMADITLDAEGELTSKAPGQQASQRIVVGRGNPSNIIFHNESDEPRRITLTTGQRPLLDEEGEEIEGQTTPDQRCTALAEEGGSQLLTFRIDKRSAVADEAFELTVPGVEGQAIEVVVP
;
A
#
# COMPACT_ATOMS: atom_id res chain seq x y z
N MET A 1 53.33 25.53 8.47
CA MET A 1 52.85 26.79 7.87
C MET A 1 51.35 26.64 7.60
N LEU A 2 50.54 27.65 7.92
CA LEU A 2 49.09 27.62 7.68
C LEU A 2 48.79 27.85 6.20
N THR A 3 48.02 26.96 5.57
CA THR A 3 47.55 27.09 4.19
C THR A 3 46.51 28.22 4.07
N ASN A 4 46.31 28.78 2.89
CA ASN A 4 45.30 29.83 2.69
C ASN A 4 43.88 29.34 3.06
N GLY A 5 43.55 28.08 2.77
CA GLY A 5 42.27 27.47 3.19
C GLY A 5 42.11 27.38 4.71
N SER A 6 43.15 26.92 5.43
CA SER A 6 43.09 26.85 6.90
C SER A 6 42.92 28.23 7.56
N LYS A 7 43.50 29.29 6.98
CA LYS A 7 43.33 30.66 7.50
C LYS A 7 41.88 31.14 7.39
N LEU A 8 41.21 30.86 6.27
CA LEU A 8 39.81 31.21 6.07
C LEU A 8 38.88 30.46 7.04
N LEU A 9 39.12 29.15 7.24
CA LEU A 9 38.34 28.35 8.16
C LEU A 9 38.56 28.75 9.63
N LEU A 10 39.80 29.05 10.02
CA LEU A 10 40.11 29.59 11.36
C LEU A 10 39.46 30.96 11.57
N ALA A 11 39.52 31.86 10.58
CA ALA A 11 38.84 33.14 10.64
C ALA A 11 37.31 32.97 10.79
N GLY A 12 36.70 32.09 9.99
CA GLY A 12 35.29 31.74 10.09
C GLY A 12 34.91 31.16 11.46
N THR A 13 35.75 30.29 12.02
CA THR A 13 35.59 29.72 13.36
C THR A 13 35.57 30.81 14.42
N THR A 14 36.54 31.73 14.38
CA THR A 14 36.61 32.84 15.33
C THR A 14 35.42 33.78 15.20
N LEU A 15 34.99 34.06 13.97
CA LEU A 15 33.83 34.93 13.70
C LEU A 15 32.54 34.28 14.22
N ALA A 16 32.33 32.98 13.97
CA ALA A 16 31.16 32.24 14.47
C ALA A 16 31.13 32.18 16.00
N ALA A 17 32.28 31.97 16.66
CA ALA A 17 32.37 31.97 18.12
C ALA A 17 32.06 33.35 18.73
N VAL A 18 32.60 34.43 18.14
CA VAL A 18 32.28 35.80 18.57
C VAL A 18 30.81 36.11 18.33
N ALA A 19 30.26 35.73 17.17
CA ALA A 19 28.85 35.90 16.86
C ALA A 19 27.95 35.13 17.86
N ALA A 20 28.33 33.93 18.29
CA ALA A 20 27.59 33.17 19.30
C ALA A 20 27.53 33.90 20.64
N ILE A 21 28.65 34.49 21.08
CA ILE A 21 28.72 35.27 22.32
C ILE A 21 27.88 36.53 22.21
N VAL A 22 28.04 37.30 21.12
CA VAL A 22 27.29 38.55 20.91
C VAL A 22 25.80 38.26 20.81
N TYR A 23 25.40 37.23 20.04
CA TYR A 23 24.00 36.83 19.91
C TYR A 23 23.43 36.39 21.26
N GLY A 24 24.12 35.54 22.02
CA GLY A 24 23.64 35.07 23.33
C GLY A 24 23.55 36.16 24.40
N VAL A 25 24.33 37.23 24.28
CA VAL A 25 24.25 38.40 25.18
C VAL A 25 23.17 39.40 24.74
N THR A 26 22.88 39.49 23.44
CA THR A 26 21.95 40.49 22.89
C THR A 26 20.54 39.95 22.66
N GLN A 27 20.39 38.64 22.50
CA GLN A 27 19.15 37.94 22.23
C GLN A 27 19.09 36.75 23.21
N ASP A 28 18.09 36.71 24.08
CA ASP A 28 17.87 35.61 25.06
C ASP A 28 17.44 34.27 24.40
N GLY A 29 17.72 34.08 23.10
CA GLY A 29 17.34 32.93 22.30
C GLY A 29 18.40 31.82 22.32
N THR A 30 18.10 30.70 22.99
CA THR A 30 19.00 29.54 23.12
C THR A 30 19.32 28.86 21.79
N LEU A 31 18.35 28.82 20.86
CA LEU A 31 18.51 28.14 19.56
C LEU A 31 19.57 28.78 18.67
N GLY A 32 19.67 30.11 18.64
CA GLY A 32 20.66 30.81 17.81
C GLY A 32 22.09 30.67 18.34
N VAL A 33 22.26 30.66 19.67
CA VAL A 33 23.56 30.40 20.31
C VAL A 33 24.04 28.98 20.00
N VAL A 34 23.15 27.98 20.13
CA VAL A 34 23.48 26.58 19.80
C VAL A 34 23.87 26.44 18.33
N GLY A 35 23.13 27.09 17.42
CA GLY A 35 23.46 27.10 15.99
C GLY A 35 24.84 27.68 15.70
N LEU A 36 25.15 28.87 16.22
CA LEU A 36 26.44 29.55 15.98
C LEU A 36 27.62 28.81 16.63
N LEU A 37 27.42 28.22 17.80
CA LEU A 37 28.44 27.42 18.48
C LEU A 37 28.69 26.10 17.74
N SER A 38 27.64 25.45 17.21
CA SER A 38 27.79 24.26 16.36
C SER A 38 28.54 24.57 15.06
N ALA A 39 28.27 25.73 14.44
CA ALA A 39 28.99 26.19 13.26
C ALA A 39 30.47 26.47 13.57
N ALA A 40 30.78 27.09 14.72
CA ALA A 40 32.15 27.31 15.15
C ALA A 40 32.91 25.98 15.35
N ILE A 41 32.28 24.98 15.98
CA ILE A 41 32.87 23.65 16.15
C ILE A 41 33.11 22.99 14.78
N ALA A 42 32.13 23.01 13.89
CA ALA A 42 32.26 22.41 12.55
C ALA A 42 33.38 23.05 11.73
N LEU A 43 33.45 24.38 11.70
CA LEU A 43 34.51 25.11 10.99
C LEU A 43 35.90 24.86 11.63
N GLY A 44 35.97 24.75 12.95
CA GLY A 44 37.20 24.45 13.67
C GLY A 44 37.71 23.04 13.39
N LEU A 45 36.80 22.05 13.33
CA LEU A 45 37.13 20.68 12.93
C LEU A 45 37.61 20.61 11.49
N LEU A 46 36.92 21.27 10.55
CA LEU A 46 37.36 21.36 9.16
C LEU A 46 38.73 22.03 9.03
N ALA A 47 38.98 23.10 9.79
CA ALA A 47 40.28 23.75 9.85
C ALA A 47 41.36 22.79 10.34
N GLY A 48 41.08 22.02 11.39
CA GLY A 48 41.97 20.99 11.92
C GLY A 48 42.32 19.92 10.89
N ILE A 49 41.32 19.41 10.15
CA ILE A 49 41.52 18.43 9.07
C ILE A 49 42.43 19.01 7.99
N VAL A 50 42.17 20.23 7.50
CA VAL A 50 42.99 20.86 6.45
C VAL A 50 44.44 21.09 6.92
N ILE A 51 44.64 21.44 8.19
CA ILE A 51 45.98 21.61 8.77
C ILE A 51 46.72 20.26 8.87
N ALA A 52 46.00 19.19 9.20
CA ALA A 52 46.56 17.85 9.35
C ALA A 52 46.89 17.19 8.00
N THR A 53 45.99 17.27 7.02
CA THR A 53 46.17 16.61 5.71
C THR A 53 47.06 17.41 4.77
N ARG A 54 47.07 18.74 4.88
CA ARG A 54 47.81 19.67 3.99
C ARG A 54 47.56 19.45 2.49
N ASP A 55 46.47 18.76 2.16
CA ASP A 55 46.21 18.26 0.83
C ASP A 55 45.91 19.44 -0.13
N GLY A 56 46.55 19.45 -1.30
CA GLY A 56 46.39 20.49 -2.32
C GLY A 56 47.17 21.80 -2.13
N ASN A 57 48.02 21.96 -1.11
CA ASN A 57 48.86 23.17 -0.95
C ASN A 57 50.19 23.04 -1.69
N VAL A 58 50.13 23.11 -3.02
CA VAL A 58 51.29 23.14 -3.92
C VAL A 58 51.74 24.59 -4.09
N SER A 59 53.03 24.88 -3.87
CA SER A 59 53.54 26.24 -4.11
C SER A 59 53.66 26.48 -5.61
N ALA A 60 53.24 27.65 -6.09
CA ALA A 60 53.39 28.02 -7.51
C ALA A 60 54.86 28.14 -7.95
N MET A 61 55.80 28.08 -7.00
CA MET A 61 57.25 28.14 -7.25
C MET A 61 57.91 26.76 -7.23
N ASP A 62 57.16 25.70 -6.95
CA ASP A 62 57.64 24.32 -6.95
C ASP A 62 57.14 23.61 -8.21
N GLU A 63 57.92 23.72 -9.29
CA GLU A 63 57.59 23.15 -10.61
C GLU A 63 57.44 21.62 -10.56
N ALA A 64 58.20 20.94 -9.70
CA ALA A 64 58.13 19.48 -9.56
C ALA A 64 56.81 19.07 -8.90
N ALA A 65 56.41 19.77 -7.84
CA ALA A 65 55.13 19.51 -7.16
C ALA A 65 53.93 19.92 -8.03
N ALA A 66 54.06 20.97 -8.85
CA ALA A 66 53.02 21.42 -9.79
C ALA A 66 52.71 20.38 -10.88
N GLN A 67 53.72 19.62 -11.34
CA GLN A 67 53.55 18.56 -12.34
C GLN A 67 52.84 17.30 -11.81
N THR A 68 52.85 17.09 -10.49
CA THR A 68 52.13 16.01 -9.81
C THR A 68 50.85 16.50 -9.12
N ALA A 69 50.47 17.76 -9.32
CA ALA A 69 49.34 18.37 -8.64
C ALA A 69 48.01 17.76 -9.12
N VAL A 70 47.02 17.69 -8.22
CA VAL A 70 45.71 17.10 -8.52
C VAL A 70 45.02 17.76 -9.74
N ALA A 71 45.31 19.04 -9.99
CA ALA A 71 44.81 19.81 -11.13
C ALA A 71 45.35 19.34 -12.50
N THR A 72 46.39 18.50 -12.52
CA THR A 72 46.94 17.90 -13.75
C THR A 72 46.29 16.56 -14.10
N HIS A 73 45.47 16.00 -13.21
CA HIS A 73 44.71 14.79 -13.52
C HIS A 73 43.64 15.07 -14.57
N VAL A 74 43.38 14.06 -15.40
CA VAL A 74 42.28 14.08 -16.37
C VAL A 74 40.96 14.28 -15.62
N ALA A 75 40.12 15.19 -16.10
CA ALA A 75 38.81 15.42 -15.52
C ALA A 75 38.02 14.12 -15.45
N PRO A 76 37.34 13.83 -14.31
CA PRO A 76 36.54 12.62 -14.18
C PRO A 76 35.43 12.59 -15.24
N GLU A 77 35.10 11.38 -15.72
CA GLU A 77 34.00 11.17 -16.65
C GLU A 77 32.67 11.62 -16.01
N GLY A 78 31.73 12.07 -16.86
CA GLY A 78 30.43 12.52 -16.39
C GLY A 78 29.68 11.43 -15.63
N ASN A 79 29.24 11.75 -14.42
CA ASN A 79 28.57 10.82 -13.52
C ASN A 79 27.13 11.27 -13.20
N ILE A 80 26.15 10.41 -13.45
CA ILE A 80 24.72 10.67 -13.24
C ILE A 80 24.25 10.38 -11.81
N TRP A 81 24.98 9.59 -11.03
CA TRP A 81 24.53 9.14 -9.70
C TRP A 81 24.32 10.28 -8.68
N PRO A 82 25.13 11.35 -8.64
CA PRO A 82 24.85 12.51 -7.78
C PRO A 82 23.46 13.13 -8.04
N LEU A 83 23.03 13.16 -9.30
CA LEU A 83 21.71 13.65 -9.68
C LEU A 83 20.60 12.73 -9.15
N ILE A 84 20.80 11.41 -9.23
CA ILE A 84 19.86 10.42 -8.71
C ILE A 84 19.79 10.49 -7.17
N VAL A 85 20.92 10.69 -6.49
CA VAL A 85 20.97 10.92 -5.03
C VAL A 85 20.17 12.16 -4.66
N ALA A 86 20.34 13.27 -5.38
CA ALA A 86 19.56 14.47 -5.15
C ALA A 86 18.04 14.24 -5.35
N GLY A 87 17.67 13.50 -6.39
CA GLY A 87 16.27 13.09 -6.63
C GLY A 87 15.72 12.19 -5.52
N GLY A 88 16.49 11.22 -5.04
CA GLY A 88 16.13 10.37 -3.91
C GLY A 88 15.93 11.16 -2.61
N ALA A 89 16.83 12.11 -2.32
CA ALA A 89 16.69 13.01 -1.17
C ALA A 89 15.44 13.88 -1.27
N ALA A 90 15.15 14.43 -2.47
CA ALA A 90 13.94 15.19 -2.70
C ALA A 90 12.67 14.34 -2.50
N LEU A 91 12.67 13.08 -2.95
CA LEU A 91 11.58 12.12 -2.71
C LEU A 91 11.38 11.82 -1.22
N VAL A 92 12.46 11.67 -0.45
CA VAL A 92 12.35 11.48 1.01
C VAL A 92 11.70 12.71 1.65
N VAL A 93 12.15 13.92 1.31
CA VAL A 93 11.56 15.16 1.85
C VAL A 93 10.08 15.28 1.47
N LEU A 94 9.72 14.97 0.23
CA LEU A 94 8.33 14.95 -0.23
C LEU A 94 7.49 13.92 0.54
N GLY A 95 8.03 12.72 0.75
CA GLY A 95 7.35 11.63 1.44
C GLY A 95 7.11 11.90 2.93
N LEU A 96 8.01 12.66 3.59
CA LEU A 96 7.82 13.08 4.98
C LEU A 96 6.58 13.98 5.16
N VAL A 97 6.13 14.64 4.09
CA VAL A 97 4.96 15.53 4.10
C VAL A 97 3.70 14.85 3.56
N THR A 98 3.86 13.95 2.59
CA THR A 98 2.72 13.38 1.83
C THR A 98 2.35 11.99 2.31
N GLN A 99 3.21 10.99 2.07
CA GLN A 99 2.91 9.59 2.33
C GLN A 99 4.19 8.79 2.55
N SER A 100 4.15 7.84 3.49
CA SER A 100 5.30 7.02 3.90
C SER A 100 5.90 6.18 2.75
N ALA A 101 5.09 5.81 1.75
CA ALA A 101 5.55 5.08 0.57
C ALA A 101 6.65 5.84 -0.20
N PHE A 102 6.53 7.17 -0.34
CA PHE A 102 7.55 7.99 -1.02
C PHE A 102 8.86 8.06 -0.23
N VAL A 103 8.79 8.00 1.11
CA VAL A 103 9.98 7.91 1.97
C VAL A 103 10.71 6.60 1.72
N MET A 104 10.00 5.48 1.69
CA MET A 104 10.61 4.16 1.43
C MET A 104 11.26 4.10 0.05
N LEU A 105 10.58 4.60 -0.99
CA LEU A 105 11.13 4.68 -2.34
C LEU A 105 12.36 5.59 -2.41
N GLY A 106 12.30 6.76 -1.76
CA GLY A 106 13.40 7.72 -1.69
C GLY A 106 14.63 7.11 -1.01
N ILE A 107 14.45 6.42 0.12
CA ILE A 107 15.53 5.71 0.83
C ILE A 107 16.11 4.61 -0.07
N GLY A 108 15.27 3.81 -0.73
CA GLY A 108 15.73 2.78 -1.66
C GLY A 108 16.61 3.34 -2.78
N LEU A 109 16.17 4.45 -3.40
CA LEU A 109 16.95 5.17 -4.42
C LEU A 109 18.27 5.71 -3.86
N LEU A 110 18.26 6.29 -2.66
CA LEU A 110 19.47 6.79 -2.00
C LEU A 110 20.49 5.68 -1.74
N LEU A 111 20.04 4.52 -1.28
CA LEU A 111 20.91 3.37 -1.02
C LEU A 111 21.55 2.87 -2.32
N ILE A 112 20.75 2.64 -3.36
CA ILE A 112 21.25 2.13 -4.65
C ILE A 112 22.19 3.15 -5.29
N ALA A 113 21.76 4.42 -5.39
CA ALA A 113 22.56 5.46 -6.01
C ALA A 113 23.82 5.79 -5.20
N GLY A 114 23.75 5.77 -3.86
CA GLY A 114 24.89 5.98 -2.98
C GLY A 114 25.93 4.86 -3.09
N LEU A 115 25.48 3.59 -3.06
CA LEU A 115 26.37 2.44 -3.28
C LEU A 115 27.04 2.52 -4.65
N GLN A 116 26.27 2.78 -5.70
CA GLN A 116 26.80 2.84 -7.04
C GLN A 116 27.76 4.02 -7.23
N TRP A 117 27.41 5.19 -6.69
CA TRP A 117 28.30 6.35 -6.68
C TRP A 117 29.62 6.07 -5.96
N MET A 118 29.57 5.38 -4.81
CA MET A 118 30.74 4.96 -4.06
C MET A 118 31.61 3.97 -4.85
N VAL A 119 30.99 3.05 -5.59
CA VAL A 119 31.71 2.12 -6.47
C VAL A 119 32.35 2.84 -7.64
N ASP A 120 31.69 3.85 -8.27
CA ASP A 120 32.37 4.62 -9.32
C ASP A 120 33.56 5.37 -8.74
N ALA A 121 33.36 6.08 -7.62
CA ALA A 121 34.40 6.89 -6.99
C ALA A 121 35.61 6.05 -6.55
N TRP A 122 35.37 4.87 -5.97
CA TRP A 122 36.41 3.90 -5.66
C TRP A 122 37.11 3.39 -6.92
N SER A 123 36.34 2.99 -7.94
CA SER A 123 36.93 2.43 -9.17
C SER A 123 37.81 3.45 -9.91
N GLN A 124 37.43 4.73 -9.92
CA GLN A 124 38.20 5.81 -10.53
C GLN A 124 39.52 6.08 -9.79
N SER A 125 39.60 5.73 -8.50
CA SER A 125 40.79 5.92 -7.67
C SER A 125 41.59 4.63 -7.44
N ALA A 126 41.20 3.51 -8.05
CA ALA A 126 41.81 2.20 -7.82
C ALA A 126 43.25 2.08 -8.35
N SER A 127 43.56 2.76 -9.47
CA SER A 127 44.88 2.76 -10.12
C SER A 127 45.08 4.06 -10.92
N ALA A 128 46.34 4.35 -11.25
CA ALA A 128 46.70 5.41 -12.20
C ALA A 128 46.33 5.05 -13.66
N ASP A 129 46.03 3.78 -13.95
CA ASP A 129 45.61 3.30 -15.27
C ASP A 129 44.08 3.25 -15.38
N GLY A 130 43.53 4.08 -16.29
CA GLY A 130 42.09 4.14 -16.54
C GLY A 130 41.50 2.86 -17.13
N THR A 131 42.29 2.01 -17.82
CA THR A 131 41.80 0.72 -18.34
C THR A 131 41.52 -0.26 -17.20
N PHE A 132 42.45 -0.36 -16.25
CA PHE A 132 42.30 -1.17 -15.04
C PHE A 132 41.08 -0.73 -14.21
N ASN A 133 40.88 0.57 -14.05
CA ASN A 133 39.77 1.14 -13.29
C ASN A 133 38.39 0.76 -13.86
N ARG A 134 38.24 0.80 -15.19
CA ARG A 134 37.02 0.37 -15.87
C ARG A 134 36.76 -1.13 -15.73
N ASP A 135 37.80 -1.95 -15.85
CA ASP A 135 37.69 -3.40 -15.68
C ASP A 135 37.32 -3.79 -14.24
N ALA A 136 37.92 -3.12 -13.24
CA ALA A 136 37.60 -3.30 -11.84
C ALA A 136 36.12 -2.99 -11.56
N ARG A 137 35.62 -1.85 -12.07
CA ARG A 137 34.19 -1.51 -11.99
C ARG A 137 33.31 -2.58 -12.62
N ALA A 138 33.61 -2.97 -13.86
CA ALA A 138 32.76 -3.90 -14.62
C ALA A 138 32.60 -5.25 -13.91
N ARG A 139 33.62 -5.71 -13.19
CA ARG A 139 33.57 -6.96 -12.40
C ARG A 139 32.73 -6.85 -11.14
N PHE A 140 32.75 -5.70 -10.46
CA PHE A 140 32.01 -5.49 -9.21
C PHE A 140 30.56 -5.07 -9.44
N ALA A 141 30.34 -4.08 -10.30
CA ALA A 141 29.02 -3.48 -10.50
C ALA A 141 28.22 -4.16 -11.64
N GLY A 142 28.90 -4.65 -12.68
CA GLY A 142 28.27 -5.24 -13.85
C GLY A 142 27.26 -6.37 -13.56
N PRO A 143 27.53 -7.32 -12.65
CA PRO A 143 26.57 -8.39 -12.33
C PRO A 143 25.28 -7.91 -11.64
N LEU A 144 25.34 -6.80 -10.90
CA LEU A 144 24.23 -6.30 -10.08
C LEU A 144 23.43 -5.20 -10.80
N GLU A 145 24.07 -4.42 -11.66
CA GLU A 145 23.44 -3.32 -12.39
C GLU A 145 22.28 -3.79 -13.27
N PHE A 146 22.44 -4.88 -14.04
CA PHE A 146 21.39 -5.35 -14.94
C PHE A 146 20.14 -5.88 -14.21
N PRO A 147 20.26 -6.76 -13.19
CA PRO A 147 19.10 -7.18 -12.41
C PRO A 147 18.41 -6.02 -11.71
N LEU A 148 19.17 -5.11 -11.07
CA LEU A 148 18.57 -3.98 -10.37
C LEU A 148 17.82 -3.06 -11.34
N LEU A 149 18.42 -2.72 -12.48
CA LEU A 149 17.78 -1.89 -13.49
C LEU A 149 16.52 -2.58 -14.04
N ALA A 150 16.59 -3.90 -14.31
CA ALA A 150 15.44 -4.66 -14.75
C ALA A 150 14.31 -4.66 -13.71
N THR A 151 14.62 -4.80 -12.41
CA THR A 151 13.60 -4.73 -11.36
C THR A 151 13.00 -3.34 -11.21
N ALA A 152 13.81 -2.27 -11.31
CA ALA A 152 13.32 -0.91 -11.23
C ALA A 152 12.38 -0.58 -12.41
N VAL A 153 12.81 -0.90 -13.63
CA VAL A 153 11.99 -0.70 -14.84
C VAL A 153 10.74 -1.57 -14.79
N GLY A 154 10.86 -2.86 -14.42
CA GLY A 154 9.74 -3.76 -14.26
C GLY A 154 8.74 -3.29 -13.23
N GLY A 155 9.21 -2.79 -12.08
CA GLY A 155 8.37 -2.22 -11.02
C GLY A 155 7.58 -1.01 -11.51
N VAL A 156 8.22 -0.08 -12.22
CA VAL A 156 7.53 1.07 -12.83
C VAL A 156 6.46 0.61 -13.81
N VAL A 157 6.78 -0.34 -14.68
CA VAL A 157 5.81 -0.87 -15.67
C VAL A 157 4.63 -1.54 -15.00
N ILE A 158 4.87 -2.40 -14.01
CA ILE A 158 3.82 -3.11 -13.26
C ILE A 158 2.92 -2.10 -12.53
N PHE A 159 3.52 -1.11 -11.86
CA PHE A 159 2.77 -0.08 -11.12
C PHE A 159 1.89 0.76 -12.06
N SER A 160 2.44 1.23 -13.17
CA SER A 160 1.69 1.99 -14.16
C SER A 160 0.55 1.17 -14.77
N PHE A 161 0.80 -0.11 -15.10
CA PHE A 161 -0.24 -1.00 -15.60
C PHE A 161 -1.35 -1.24 -14.55
N SER A 162 -0.98 -1.43 -13.28
CA SER A 162 -1.93 -1.56 -12.17
C SER A 162 -2.85 -0.34 -12.09
N ARG A 163 -2.31 0.88 -12.20
CA ARG A 163 -3.10 2.11 -12.17
C ARG A 163 -4.04 2.24 -13.38
N ILE A 164 -3.58 1.91 -14.58
CA ILE A 164 -4.43 1.90 -15.77
C ILE A 164 -5.60 0.92 -15.60
N MET A 165 -5.34 -0.26 -15.03
CA MET A 165 -6.36 -1.29 -14.82
C MET A 165 -7.41 -0.92 -13.77
N LEU A 166 -7.00 -0.24 -12.70
CA LEU A 166 -7.93 0.24 -11.66
C LEU A 166 -8.81 1.39 -12.17
N PHE A 167 -8.29 2.18 -13.10
CA PHE A 167 -9.02 3.27 -13.75
C PHE A 167 -10.04 2.78 -14.80
N LEU A 168 -9.74 1.68 -15.49
CA LEU A 168 -10.54 1.22 -16.63
C LEU A 168 -11.91 0.65 -16.20
N SER A 169 -12.99 1.11 -16.82
CA SER A 169 -14.36 0.65 -16.55
C SER A 169 -14.66 -0.76 -17.11
N LYS A 170 -15.78 -1.38 -16.70
CA LYS A 170 -16.23 -2.71 -17.16
C LYS A 170 -16.28 -2.84 -18.70
N THR A 171 -16.59 -1.75 -19.40
CA THR A 171 -16.64 -1.69 -20.87
C THR A 171 -15.32 -1.24 -21.50
N ALA A 172 -14.60 -0.30 -20.87
CA ALA A 172 -13.33 0.20 -21.37
C ALA A 172 -12.19 -0.81 -21.21
N GLY A 173 -12.23 -1.66 -20.17
CA GLY A 173 -11.26 -2.71 -19.89
C GLY A 173 -10.98 -3.61 -21.09
N PRO A 174 -12.00 -4.37 -21.56
CA PRO A 174 -11.87 -5.24 -22.72
C PRO A 174 -11.40 -4.50 -23.99
N VAL A 175 -11.92 -3.29 -24.24
CA VAL A 175 -11.54 -2.47 -25.40
C VAL A 175 -10.06 -2.08 -25.32
N GLY A 176 -9.57 -1.66 -24.15
CA GLY A 176 -8.17 -1.33 -23.93
C GLY A 176 -7.24 -2.51 -24.20
N PHE A 177 -7.60 -3.72 -23.76
CA PHE A 177 -6.82 -4.93 -24.05
C PHE A 177 -6.80 -5.29 -25.53
N VAL A 178 -7.92 -5.15 -26.24
CA VAL A 178 -7.97 -5.40 -27.69
C VAL A 178 -7.07 -4.41 -28.43
N VAL A 179 -7.12 -3.12 -28.08
CA VAL A 179 -6.26 -2.09 -28.67
C VAL A 179 -4.79 -2.38 -28.38
N ALA A 180 -4.43 -2.70 -27.12
CA ALA A 180 -3.06 -3.04 -26.76
C ALA A 180 -2.56 -4.30 -27.51
N ALA A 181 -3.38 -5.34 -27.61
CA ALA A 181 -3.06 -6.55 -28.35
C ALA A 181 -2.83 -6.25 -29.84
N LEU A 182 -3.67 -5.41 -30.45
CA LEU A 182 -3.50 -4.99 -31.84
C LEU A 182 -2.22 -4.17 -32.04
N LEU A 183 -1.86 -3.28 -31.10
CA LEU A 183 -0.62 -2.51 -31.16
C LEU A 183 0.62 -3.41 -31.03
N ILE A 184 0.60 -4.37 -30.10
CA ILE A 184 1.69 -5.34 -29.92
C ILE A 184 1.82 -6.22 -31.17
N LEU A 185 0.71 -6.69 -31.72
CA LEU A 185 0.69 -7.54 -32.92
C LEU A 185 1.18 -6.76 -34.15
N ALA A 186 0.73 -5.51 -34.34
CA ALA A 186 1.20 -4.64 -35.41
C ALA A 186 2.70 -4.32 -35.26
N GLY A 187 3.14 -3.97 -34.05
CA GLY A 187 4.55 -3.72 -33.75
C GLY A 187 5.42 -4.94 -33.99
N GLY A 188 4.97 -6.12 -33.55
CA GLY A 188 5.64 -7.40 -33.77
C GLY A 188 5.70 -7.80 -35.25
N PHE A 189 4.63 -7.56 -36.00
CA PHE A 189 4.58 -7.81 -37.45
C PHE A 189 5.54 -6.87 -38.22
N LEU A 190 5.57 -5.58 -37.86
CA LEU A 190 6.53 -4.63 -38.42
C LEU A 190 7.97 -5.01 -38.08
N PHE A 191 8.20 -5.47 -36.84
CA PHE A 191 9.51 -5.96 -36.40
C PHE A 191 9.94 -7.19 -37.22
N ALA A 192 9.05 -8.17 -37.40
CA ALA A 192 9.32 -9.40 -38.14
C ALA A 192 9.48 -9.19 -39.66
N SER A 193 8.80 -8.19 -40.22
CA SER A 193 8.83 -7.92 -41.68
C SER A 193 10.05 -7.11 -42.12
N GLN A 194 10.79 -6.47 -41.20
CA GLN A 194 12.01 -5.75 -41.54
C GLN A 194 13.28 -6.59 -41.38
N ARG A 195 14.04 -6.72 -42.47
CA ARG A 195 15.27 -7.55 -42.54
C ARG A 195 16.48 -6.95 -41.81
N SER A 196 16.44 -5.67 -41.46
CA SER A 196 17.50 -4.97 -40.72
C SER A 196 16.98 -3.67 -40.12
N MET A 197 16.48 -3.71 -38.88
CA MET A 197 16.16 -2.48 -38.16
C MET A 197 17.40 -1.86 -37.56
N ARG A 198 17.54 -0.54 -37.69
CA ARG A 198 18.56 0.23 -36.99
C ARG A 198 18.26 0.17 -35.49
N SER A 199 19.28 -0.03 -34.66
CA SER A 199 19.15 -0.08 -33.19
C SER A 199 18.42 1.15 -32.62
N THR A 200 18.57 2.30 -33.28
CA THR A 200 17.89 3.55 -32.93
C THR A 200 16.37 3.49 -33.12
N ALA A 201 15.87 2.76 -34.11
CA ALA A 201 14.43 2.62 -34.34
C ALA A 201 13.78 1.75 -33.26
N VAL A 202 14.44 0.66 -32.87
CA VAL A 202 13.99 -0.22 -31.77
C VAL A 202 14.01 0.52 -30.44
N ALA A 203 15.09 1.26 -30.17
CA ALA A 203 15.19 2.10 -28.97
C ALA A 203 14.09 3.17 -28.94
N GLY A 204 13.82 3.84 -30.06
CA GLY A 204 12.77 4.85 -30.17
C GLY A 204 11.37 4.29 -29.92
N LEU A 205 11.04 3.16 -30.54
CA LEU A 205 9.74 2.49 -30.32
C LEU A 205 9.56 2.06 -28.87
N THR A 206 10.59 1.46 -28.27
CA THR A 206 10.54 0.99 -26.88
C THR A 206 10.39 2.17 -25.91
N ALA A 207 11.13 3.26 -26.14
CA ALA A 207 11.02 4.46 -25.34
C ALA A 207 9.62 5.09 -25.44
N PHE A 208 9.03 5.15 -26.64
CA PHE A 208 7.67 5.67 -26.81
C PHE A 208 6.63 4.80 -26.10
N ALA A 209 6.74 3.48 -26.21
CA ALA A 209 5.84 2.55 -25.52
C ALA A 209 5.95 2.67 -23.99
N ALA A 210 7.18 2.72 -23.47
CA ALA A 210 7.42 2.91 -22.04
C ALA A 210 6.87 4.26 -21.54
N LEU A 211 7.13 5.34 -22.28
CA LEU A 211 6.63 6.67 -21.94
C LEU A 211 5.09 6.72 -21.95
N GLY A 212 4.45 6.13 -22.96
CA GLY A 212 3.00 6.06 -23.06
C GLY A 212 2.37 5.29 -21.90
N LEU A 213 2.98 4.18 -21.50
CA LEU A 213 2.53 3.38 -20.37
C LEU A 213 2.71 4.14 -19.04
N VAL A 214 3.84 4.81 -18.83
CA VAL A 214 4.08 5.61 -17.62
C VAL A 214 3.13 6.81 -17.56
N ALA A 215 2.99 7.55 -18.65
CA ALA A 215 2.08 8.70 -18.72
C ALA A 215 0.62 8.28 -18.51
N GLY A 216 0.20 7.16 -19.11
CA GLY A 216 -1.13 6.59 -18.90
C GLY A 216 -1.36 6.16 -17.45
N GLY A 217 -0.37 5.52 -16.82
CA GLY A 217 -0.43 5.14 -15.41
C GLY A 217 -0.48 6.33 -14.45
N VAL A 218 0.27 7.40 -14.72
CA VAL A 218 0.22 8.64 -13.93
C VAL A 218 -1.15 9.32 -14.08
N ALA A 219 -1.65 9.45 -15.30
CA ALA A 219 -2.97 10.05 -15.55
C ALA A 219 -4.09 9.24 -14.86
N ALA A 220 -4.08 7.92 -15.01
CA ALA A 220 -5.01 7.01 -14.35
C ALA A 220 -4.91 7.08 -12.82
N GLY A 221 -3.69 7.22 -12.28
CA GLY A 221 -3.48 7.37 -10.84
C GLY A 221 -3.99 8.69 -10.27
N LEU A 222 -4.01 9.76 -11.06
CA LEU A 222 -4.54 11.06 -10.64
C LEU A 222 -6.08 11.12 -10.66
N ASP A 223 -6.72 10.37 -11.57
CA ASP A 223 -8.18 10.36 -11.71
C ASP A 223 -8.88 9.46 -10.68
N GLY A 224 -8.12 8.65 -9.94
CA GLY A 224 -8.63 7.80 -8.87
C GLY A 224 -9.07 6.41 -9.34
N GLU A 225 -9.43 5.58 -8.37
CA GLU A 225 -9.93 4.23 -8.63
C GLU A 225 -11.42 4.30 -9.01
N ARG A 226 -11.87 3.47 -9.95
CA ARG A 226 -13.29 3.42 -10.27
C ARG A 226 -14.09 2.97 -9.05
N PHE A 227 -15.28 3.53 -8.87
CA PHE A 227 -16.24 2.99 -7.90
C PHE A 227 -16.57 1.55 -8.30
N ILE A 228 -16.29 0.63 -7.39
CA ILE A 228 -16.72 -0.76 -7.48
C ILE A 228 -17.96 -0.80 -6.60
N GLU A 229 -19.14 -0.91 -7.22
CA GLU A 229 -20.39 -1.11 -6.49
C GLU A 229 -20.18 -2.25 -5.49
N GLU A 230 -20.39 -1.95 -4.21
CA GLU A 230 -20.32 -2.95 -3.16
C GLU A 230 -21.53 -3.86 -3.36
N HIS A 231 -21.27 -5.15 -3.57
CA HIS A 231 -22.37 -6.09 -3.69
C HIS A 231 -22.92 -6.33 -2.30
N GLU A 232 -24.12 -5.84 -2.02
CA GLU A 232 -24.85 -6.18 -0.80
C GLU A 232 -24.87 -7.70 -0.67
N THR A 233 -24.28 -8.20 0.41
CA THR A 233 -24.34 -9.62 0.76
C THR A 233 -25.13 -9.74 2.04
N THR A 234 -25.60 -10.95 2.37
CA THR A 234 -26.25 -11.20 3.66
C THR A 234 -25.33 -10.91 4.86
N GLY A 235 -24.00 -10.92 4.65
CA GLY A 235 -23.03 -10.46 5.64
C GLY A 235 -23.09 -8.95 5.83
N LEU A 236 -23.14 -8.20 4.73
CA LEU A 236 -23.21 -6.73 4.73
C LEU A 236 -24.52 -6.24 5.35
N LEU A 237 -25.66 -6.88 5.04
CA LEU A 237 -26.94 -6.61 5.72
C LEU A 237 -26.85 -6.79 7.24
N GLY A 238 -26.08 -7.78 7.71
CA GLY A 238 -25.82 -7.97 9.14
C GLY A 238 -24.91 -6.89 9.74
N GLU A 239 -23.90 -6.46 8.98
CA GLU A 239 -22.96 -5.39 9.35
C GLU A 239 -23.57 -3.98 9.31
N GLU A 240 -24.66 -3.78 8.60
CA GLU A 240 -25.45 -2.55 8.59
C GLU A 240 -26.69 -2.65 9.48
N SER A 241 -26.99 -3.84 10.03
CA SER A 241 -28.19 -4.10 10.85
C SER A 241 -29.50 -3.88 10.08
N GLU A 242 -29.48 -4.18 8.79
CA GLU A 242 -30.60 -4.08 7.87
C GLU A 242 -31.28 -5.43 7.62
N CYS A 243 -30.95 -6.45 8.41
CA CYS A 243 -31.57 -7.77 8.34
C CYS A 243 -33.07 -7.78 8.72
N ASP A 244 -33.62 -6.68 9.21
CA ASP A 244 -35.05 -6.53 9.53
C ASP A 244 -35.89 -6.08 8.32
N THR A 245 -35.28 -5.89 7.15
CA THR A 245 -36.02 -5.55 5.94
C THR A 245 -36.75 -6.75 5.33
N THR A 246 -37.99 -6.52 4.93
CA THR A 246 -38.79 -7.44 4.12
C THR A 246 -38.61 -7.22 2.61
N ASP A 247 -38.00 -6.10 2.24
CA ASP A 247 -37.81 -5.74 0.83
C ASP A 247 -36.67 -6.56 0.21
N GLU A 248 -36.77 -6.79 -1.10
CA GLU A 248 -35.74 -7.47 -1.87
C GLU A 248 -34.52 -6.56 -2.02
N THR A 249 -33.36 -7.08 -1.59
CA THR A 249 -32.06 -6.40 -1.64
C THR A 249 -31.19 -7.03 -2.71
N HIS A 250 -30.05 -6.41 -3.05
CA HIS A 250 -29.11 -7.03 -4.00
C HIS A 250 -28.52 -8.34 -3.45
N ALA A 251 -28.54 -8.55 -2.13
CA ALA A 251 -28.12 -9.80 -1.50
C ALA A 251 -29.04 -10.99 -1.81
N ASP A 252 -30.28 -10.72 -2.25
CA ASP A 252 -31.28 -11.72 -2.55
C ASP A 252 -31.29 -12.10 -4.05
N GLU A 253 -30.68 -11.27 -4.90
CA GLU A 253 -30.68 -11.46 -6.34
C GLU A 253 -29.96 -12.77 -6.73
N ASN A 254 -30.69 -13.69 -7.36
CA ASN A 254 -30.22 -15.05 -7.68
C ASN A 254 -29.79 -15.88 -6.46
N ALA A 255 -30.32 -15.59 -5.27
CA ALA A 255 -30.12 -16.42 -4.11
C ALA A 255 -30.64 -17.85 -4.36
N SER A 256 -29.91 -18.85 -3.86
CA SER A 256 -30.29 -20.25 -4.05
C SER A 256 -31.51 -20.57 -3.20
N GLN A 257 -32.66 -20.87 -3.82
CA GLN A 257 -33.90 -21.22 -3.13
C GLN A 257 -33.95 -22.67 -2.62
N THR A 258 -32.82 -23.38 -2.68
CA THR A 258 -32.74 -24.80 -2.29
C THR A 258 -31.44 -25.08 -1.55
N VAL A 259 -31.51 -25.79 -0.44
CA VAL A 259 -30.32 -26.16 0.35
C VAL A 259 -29.99 -27.64 0.15
N GLY A 260 -28.84 -27.91 -0.45
CA GLY A 260 -28.31 -29.28 -0.61
C GLY A 260 -27.56 -29.82 0.62
N ASN A 261 -27.44 -29.03 1.68
CA ASN A 261 -26.64 -29.37 2.84
C ASN A 261 -27.35 -30.41 3.72
N LYS A 262 -26.72 -31.58 3.92
CA LYS A 262 -27.26 -32.69 4.72
C LYS A 262 -26.41 -33.00 5.96
N ALA A 263 -25.30 -32.30 6.16
CA ALA A 263 -24.36 -32.57 7.24
C ALA A 263 -24.28 -31.37 8.19
N ALA A 264 -24.18 -31.67 9.49
CA ALA A 264 -24.04 -30.65 10.54
C ALA A 264 -25.19 -29.61 10.56
N ILE A 265 -26.41 -30.02 10.20
CA ILE A 265 -27.62 -29.22 10.43
C ILE A 265 -28.07 -29.43 11.87
N MET A 266 -28.12 -28.34 12.62
CA MET A 266 -28.51 -28.34 14.03
C MET A 266 -30.03 -28.36 14.20
N ALA A 267 -30.73 -27.55 13.39
CA ALA A 267 -32.18 -27.45 13.39
C ALA A 267 -32.68 -27.02 12.02
N ASP A 268 -33.84 -27.56 11.65
CA ASP A 268 -34.69 -27.03 10.60
C ASP A 268 -35.67 -26.04 11.23
N ILE A 269 -35.80 -24.86 10.64
CA ILE A 269 -36.74 -23.83 11.06
C ILE A 269 -37.73 -23.64 9.95
N THR A 270 -39.00 -23.81 10.26
CA THR A 270 -40.09 -23.71 9.28
C THR A 270 -41.01 -22.59 9.71
N LEU A 271 -41.25 -21.65 8.79
CA LEU A 271 -42.37 -20.73 8.86
C LEU A 271 -43.51 -21.34 8.05
N ASP A 272 -44.62 -21.65 8.70
CA ASP A 272 -45.79 -22.21 8.02
C ASP A 272 -46.64 -21.14 7.31
N ALA A 273 -47.66 -21.59 6.58
CA ALA A 273 -48.59 -20.71 5.86
C ALA A 273 -49.47 -19.87 6.82
N GLU A 274 -49.67 -20.33 8.05
CA GLU A 274 -50.39 -19.63 9.11
C GLU A 274 -49.54 -18.57 9.83
N GLY A 275 -48.23 -18.51 9.54
CA GLY A 275 -47.28 -17.59 10.15
C GLY A 275 -46.73 -18.05 11.49
N GLU A 276 -46.86 -19.33 11.86
CA GLU A 276 -46.21 -19.94 13.03
C GLU A 276 -44.76 -20.33 12.68
N LEU A 277 -43.82 -19.85 13.49
CA LEU A 277 -42.41 -20.18 13.35
C LEU A 277 -42.08 -21.37 14.25
N THR A 278 -41.55 -22.46 13.71
CA THR A 278 -41.21 -23.65 14.51
C THR A 278 -39.78 -24.10 14.26
N SER A 279 -39.09 -24.55 15.31
CA SER A 279 -37.76 -25.16 15.19
C SER A 279 -37.81 -26.65 15.47
N LYS A 280 -37.14 -27.46 14.65
CA LYS A 280 -37.08 -28.91 14.78
C LYS A 280 -35.64 -29.38 14.65
N ALA A 281 -35.06 -29.80 15.76
CA ALA A 281 -33.78 -30.52 15.74
C ALA A 281 -33.98 -31.94 15.19
N PRO A 282 -32.98 -32.52 14.48
CA PRO A 282 -33.07 -33.88 13.97
C PRO A 282 -33.43 -34.89 15.07
N GLY A 283 -34.53 -35.62 14.87
CA GLY A 283 -35.03 -36.61 15.83
C GLY A 283 -35.76 -36.06 17.06
N GLN A 284 -36.03 -34.74 17.11
CA GLN A 284 -36.79 -34.10 18.17
C GLN A 284 -38.16 -33.58 17.68
N GLN A 285 -39.04 -33.24 18.62
CA GLN A 285 -40.29 -32.55 18.32
C GLN A 285 -40.04 -31.07 18.04
N ALA A 286 -41.02 -30.43 17.38
CA ALA A 286 -41.00 -29.00 17.18
C ALA A 286 -40.96 -28.25 18.52
N SER A 287 -40.20 -27.16 18.57
CA SER A 287 -40.01 -26.35 19.77
C SER A 287 -39.75 -24.89 19.40
N GLN A 288 -39.91 -23.99 20.36
CA GLN A 288 -39.58 -22.56 20.22
C GLN A 288 -38.19 -22.23 20.81
N ARG A 289 -37.32 -23.23 20.91
CA ARG A 289 -36.03 -23.09 21.59
C ARG A 289 -34.97 -24.00 20.98
N ILE A 290 -33.83 -23.44 20.61
CA ILE A 290 -32.66 -24.18 20.14
C ILE A 290 -31.49 -24.01 21.08
N VAL A 291 -30.66 -25.06 21.23
CA VAL A 291 -29.44 -25.02 22.05
C VAL A 291 -28.23 -25.10 21.13
N VAL A 292 -27.37 -24.09 21.18
CA VAL A 292 -26.23 -23.91 20.28
C VAL A 292 -24.93 -24.08 21.04
N GLY A 293 -23.99 -24.85 20.48
CA GLY A 293 -22.67 -25.03 21.09
C GLY A 293 -21.84 -23.75 21.00
N ARG A 294 -21.36 -23.25 22.15
CA ARG A 294 -20.50 -22.07 22.22
C ARG A 294 -19.24 -22.22 21.38
N GLY A 295 -18.92 -21.21 20.56
CA GLY A 295 -17.68 -21.12 19.78
C GLY A 295 -17.58 -22.07 18.61
N ASN A 296 -18.60 -22.91 18.37
CA ASN A 296 -18.65 -23.81 17.23
C ASN A 296 -19.55 -23.22 16.12
N PRO A 297 -19.14 -23.32 14.84
CA PRO A 297 -20.03 -22.97 13.74
C PRO A 297 -21.24 -23.91 13.76
N SER A 298 -22.43 -23.32 13.74
CA SER A 298 -23.71 -24.01 13.76
C SER A 298 -24.49 -23.63 12.52
N ASN A 299 -25.13 -24.63 11.91
CA ASN A 299 -25.91 -24.44 10.69
C ASN A 299 -27.39 -24.71 10.98
N ILE A 300 -28.26 -23.82 10.52
CA ILE A 300 -29.70 -24.01 10.51
C ILE A 300 -30.21 -23.86 9.08
N ILE A 301 -31.27 -24.58 8.74
CA ILE A 301 -31.97 -24.41 7.47
C ILE A 301 -33.29 -23.71 7.77
N PHE A 302 -33.54 -22.60 7.11
CA PHE A 302 -34.82 -21.93 7.11
C PHE A 302 -35.64 -22.41 5.90
N HIS A 303 -36.88 -22.80 6.15
CA HIS A 303 -37.88 -23.18 5.16
C HIS A 303 -39.03 -22.18 5.24
N ASN A 304 -39.35 -21.54 4.13
CA ASN A 304 -40.47 -20.63 4.04
C ASN A 304 -41.63 -21.31 3.34
N GLU A 305 -42.71 -21.61 4.07
CA GLU A 305 -43.96 -22.13 3.49
C GLU A 305 -45.05 -21.04 3.44
N SER A 306 -44.70 -19.78 3.75
CA SER A 306 -45.62 -18.64 3.63
C SER A 306 -45.67 -18.09 2.21
N ASP A 307 -46.79 -17.43 1.88
CA ASP A 307 -47.07 -16.86 0.55
C ASP A 307 -46.19 -15.65 0.19
N GLU A 308 -45.42 -15.10 1.14
CA GLU A 308 -44.54 -13.95 0.94
C GLU A 308 -43.06 -14.36 1.05
N PRO A 309 -42.15 -13.75 0.27
CA PRO A 309 -40.71 -13.95 0.48
C PRO A 309 -40.29 -13.49 1.88
N ARG A 310 -39.61 -14.37 2.62
CA ARG A 310 -39.17 -14.09 3.99
C ARG A 310 -37.72 -14.49 4.19
N ARG A 311 -37.02 -13.79 5.07
CA ARG A 311 -35.70 -14.18 5.58
C ARG A 311 -35.78 -14.48 7.07
N ILE A 312 -34.83 -15.25 7.59
CA ILE A 312 -34.67 -15.40 9.03
C ILE A 312 -33.50 -14.56 9.50
N THR A 313 -33.66 -13.91 10.64
CA THR A 313 -32.67 -13.02 11.24
C THR A 313 -32.32 -13.52 12.64
N LEU A 314 -31.03 -13.73 12.88
CA LEU A 314 -30.47 -14.03 14.20
C LEU A 314 -29.99 -12.73 14.83
N THR A 315 -30.53 -12.37 15.99
CA THR A 315 -30.06 -11.23 16.79
C THR A 315 -29.29 -11.74 18.00
N THR A 316 -28.04 -11.29 18.18
CA THR A 316 -27.17 -11.73 19.28
C THR A 316 -26.83 -10.62 20.29
N GLY A 317 -27.64 -9.56 20.30
CA GLY A 317 -27.52 -8.39 21.17
C GLY A 317 -27.15 -7.14 20.39
N GLN A 318 -26.36 -6.27 21.02
CA GLN A 318 -25.92 -5.00 20.42
C GLN A 318 -24.39 -4.95 20.28
N ARG A 319 -23.93 -4.24 19.25
CA ARG A 319 -22.53 -3.94 18.97
C ARG A 319 -22.34 -2.42 18.82
N PRO A 320 -21.12 -1.87 19.03
CA PRO A 320 -20.87 -0.45 18.80
C PRO A 320 -21.12 -0.11 17.32
N LEU A 321 -21.71 1.06 17.08
CA LEU A 321 -21.85 1.60 15.73
C LEU A 321 -20.49 2.11 15.26
N LEU A 322 -20.12 1.82 14.01
CA LEU A 322 -18.87 2.27 13.40
C LEU A 322 -19.14 3.41 12.41
N ASP A 323 -18.20 4.34 12.24
CA ASP A 323 -18.23 5.34 11.17
C ASP A 323 -17.68 4.79 9.84
N GLU A 324 -17.67 5.63 8.79
CA GLU A 324 -17.17 5.27 7.45
C GLU A 324 -15.67 4.89 7.46
N GLU A 325 -14.94 5.30 8.49
CA GLU A 325 -13.53 4.98 8.72
C GLU A 325 -13.31 3.74 9.61
N GLY A 326 -14.39 3.14 10.13
CA GLY A 326 -14.36 1.97 10.99
C GLY A 326 -14.03 2.27 12.46
N GLU A 327 -14.13 3.53 12.90
CA GLU A 327 -13.98 3.94 14.30
C GLU A 327 -15.31 3.85 15.05
N GLU A 328 -15.26 3.46 16.33
CA GLU A 328 -16.45 3.34 17.18
C GLU A 328 -17.05 4.71 17.49
N ILE A 329 -18.33 4.89 17.18
CA ILE A 329 -19.09 6.08 17.53
C ILE A 329 -19.52 5.99 18.99
N GLU A 330 -18.89 6.82 19.84
CA GLU A 330 -19.08 6.77 21.29
C GLU A 330 -20.55 6.92 21.69
N GLY A 331 -21.08 5.92 22.41
CA GLY A 331 -22.45 5.92 22.93
C GLY A 331 -23.53 5.52 21.94
N GLN A 332 -23.18 5.12 20.71
CA GLN A 332 -24.13 4.57 19.74
C GLN A 332 -23.89 3.07 19.55
N THR A 333 -24.98 2.31 19.55
CA THR A 333 -24.98 0.87 19.35
C THR A 333 -26.00 0.50 18.30
N THR A 334 -25.75 -0.61 17.62
CA THR A 334 -26.64 -1.19 16.62
C THR A 334 -26.82 -2.69 16.88
N PRO A 335 -27.94 -3.31 16.46
CA PRO A 335 -28.12 -4.76 16.62
C PRO A 335 -27.01 -5.58 15.96
N ASP A 336 -26.51 -6.61 16.64
CA ASP A 336 -25.63 -7.62 16.05
C ASP A 336 -26.50 -8.70 15.40
N GLN A 337 -26.74 -8.51 14.10
CA GLN A 337 -27.65 -9.32 13.30
C GLN A 337 -26.92 -10.18 12.28
N ARG A 338 -27.47 -11.35 11.99
CA ARG A 338 -27.11 -12.17 10.84
C ARG A 338 -28.36 -12.75 10.22
N CYS A 339 -28.51 -12.61 8.91
CA CYS A 339 -29.69 -13.10 8.21
C CYS A 339 -29.37 -14.01 7.04
N THR A 340 -30.39 -14.70 6.56
CA THR A 340 -30.37 -15.34 5.25
C THR A 340 -30.73 -14.35 4.15
N ALA A 341 -30.54 -14.78 2.90
CA ALA A 341 -31.27 -14.18 1.79
C ALA A 341 -32.77 -14.47 1.93
N LEU A 342 -33.62 -13.79 1.15
CA LEU A 342 -35.03 -14.09 1.04
C LEU A 342 -35.26 -15.49 0.47
N ALA A 343 -36.07 -16.26 1.17
CA ALA A 343 -36.63 -17.52 0.70
C ALA A 343 -38.01 -17.23 0.09
N GLU A 344 -38.24 -17.63 -1.15
CA GLU A 344 -39.56 -17.61 -1.80
C GLU A 344 -40.50 -18.65 -1.16
N GLU A 345 -41.77 -18.68 -1.56
CA GLU A 345 -42.73 -19.73 -1.14
C GLU A 345 -42.19 -21.13 -1.51
N GLY A 346 -42.06 -22.00 -0.51
CA GLY A 346 -41.45 -23.32 -0.62
C GLY A 346 -39.92 -23.32 -0.74
N GLY A 347 -39.29 -22.15 -0.65
CA GLY A 347 -37.84 -21.97 -0.71
C GLY A 347 -37.14 -22.30 0.61
N SER A 348 -35.86 -22.63 0.52
CA SER A 348 -35.01 -22.87 1.69
C SER A 348 -33.70 -22.10 1.62
N GLN A 349 -33.24 -21.60 2.77
CA GLN A 349 -31.96 -20.91 2.92
C GLN A 349 -31.14 -21.47 4.08
N LEU A 350 -29.81 -21.40 3.98
CA LEU A 350 -28.89 -21.86 5.02
C LEU A 350 -28.33 -20.66 5.79
N LEU A 351 -28.48 -20.65 7.12
CA LEU A 351 -27.77 -19.71 7.98
C LEU A 351 -26.65 -20.43 8.71
N THR A 352 -25.42 -19.95 8.53
CA THR A 352 -24.23 -20.42 9.26
C THR A 352 -23.78 -19.33 10.22
N PHE A 353 -23.70 -19.64 11.50
CA PHE A 353 -23.33 -18.66 12.53
C PHE A 353 -22.48 -19.27 13.64
N ARG A 354 -21.80 -18.41 14.39
CA ARG A 354 -20.95 -18.78 15.52
C ARG A 354 -21.17 -17.78 16.63
N ILE A 355 -21.59 -18.27 17.81
CA ILE A 355 -21.83 -17.43 18.98
C ILE A 355 -20.79 -17.77 20.05
N ASP A 356 -20.01 -16.76 20.44
CA ASP A 356 -18.94 -16.89 21.44
C ASP A 356 -19.41 -16.55 22.86
N LYS A 357 -20.40 -15.66 22.98
CA LYS A 357 -20.96 -15.21 24.27
C LYS A 357 -21.99 -16.23 24.77
N ARG A 358 -22.00 -16.46 26.09
CA ARG A 358 -23.02 -17.31 26.73
C ARG A 358 -24.31 -16.53 26.92
N SER A 359 -25.46 -17.17 26.72
CA SER A 359 -26.76 -16.52 26.93
C SER A 359 -26.93 -16.05 28.38
N ALA A 360 -26.35 -16.74 29.35
CA ALA A 360 -26.41 -16.34 30.78
C ALA A 360 -25.63 -15.06 31.11
N VAL A 361 -24.76 -14.58 30.21
CA VAL A 361 -23.96 -13.36 30.39
C VAL A 361 -24.34 -12.31 29.33
N ALA A 362 -25.29 -12.63 28.44
CA ALA A 362 -25.82 -11.70 27.46
C ALA A 362 -26.79 -10.73 28.14
N ASP A 363 -26.73 -9.47 27.72
CA ASP A 363 -27.61 -8.41 28.22
C ASP A 363 -29.03 -8.57 27.65
N GLU A 364 -29.13 -9.15 26.47
CA GLU A 364 -30.35 -9.47 25.74
C GLU A 364 -30.39 -10.97 25.39
N ALA A 365 -31.60 -11.51 25.22
CA ALA A 365 -31.78 -12.87 24.75
C ALA A 365 -31.34 -12.97 23.28
N PHE A 366 -30.74 -14.11 22.91
CA PHE A 366 -30.46 -14.39 21.50
C PHE A 366 -31.70 -14.99 20.88
N GLU A 367 -32.16 -14.43 19.76
CA GLU A 367 -33.43 -14.79 19.16
C GLU A 367 -33.30 -14.91 17.65
N LEU A 368 -34.06 -15.85 17.09
CA LEU A 368 -34.28 -15.96 15.65
C LEU A 368 -35.68 -15.47 15.34
N THR A 369 -35.78 -14.45 14.51
CA THR A 369 -37.03 -13.78 14.12
C THR A 369 -37.19 -13.82 12.61
N VAL A 370 -38.43 -13.65 12.15
CA VAL A 370 -38.74 -13.46 10.74
C VAL A 370 -39.33 -12.06 10.57
N PRO A 371 -38.65 -11.16 9.83
CA PRO A 371 -39.17 -9.83 9.57
C PRO A 371 -40.54 -9.87 8.89
N GLY A 372 -41.48 -9.07 9.40
CA GLY A 372 -42.87 -9.00 8.94
C GLY A 372 -43.82 -10.04 9.56
N VAL A 373 -43.33 -10.93 10.44
CA VAL A 373 -44.17 -11.85 11.22
C VAL A 373 -44.10 -11.45 12.70
N GLU A 374 -45.14 -10.79 13.19
CA GLU A 374 -45.15 -10.27 14.57
C GLU A 374 -45.32 -11.38 15.61
N GLY A 375 -44.56 -11.28 16.70
CA GLY A 375 -44.74 -12.12 17.91
C GLY A 375 -44.20 -13.55 17.79
N GLN A 376 -43.51 -13.88 16.71
CA GLN A 376 -42.89 -15.19 16.49
C GLN A 376 -41.37 -15.08 16.62
N ALA A 377 -40.80 -15.80 17.57
CA ALA A 377 -39.37 -15.84 17.80
C ALA A 377 -38.95 -17.20 18.37
N ILE A 378 -37.81 -17.71 17.93
CA ILE A 378 -37.17 -18.91 18.49
C ILE A 378 -36.03 -18.48 19.42
N GLU A 379 -36.11 -18.88 20.69
CA GLU A 379 -35.07 -18.61 21.68
C GLU A 379 -33.79 -19.41 21.36
N VAL A 380 -32.65 -18.72 21.25
CA VAL A 380 -31.34 -19.32 21.00
C VAL A 380 -30.52 -19.36 22.28
N VAL A 381 -30.20 -20.57 22.75
CA VAL A 381 -29.55 -20.76 24.04
C VAL A 381 -28.13 -21.30 23.88
N VAL A 382 -27.17 -20.51 24.34
CA VAL A 382 -25.74 -20.84 24.37
C VAL A 382 -25.33 -21.10 25.83
N PRO A 383 -24.98 -22.35 26.19
CA PRO A 383 -24.68 -22.75 27.57
C PRO A 383 -23.39 -22.17 28.14
#